data_AF-A0A660ZXI1-F1
#
_entry.id   AF-A0A660ZXI1-F1
#
_cell.length_a   1.000
_cell.length_b   1.000
_cell.length_c   1.000
_cell.angle_alpha   90.00
_cell.angle_beta   90.00
_cell.angle_gamma   90.00
#
_symmetry.space_group_name_H-M   'P 1'
#
loop_
_entity.id
_entity.type
_entity.pdbx_description
1 polymer ?
#
loop_
_entity_poly.entity_id
_entity_poly.type
_entity_poly.pdbx_seq_one_letter_code
_entity_poly.pdbx_strand_id
1 'polypeptide(L)'
;MPFAEIGHNPHWLVHDVNSKLIISEDGTGFLVDCGLKEVWDDLVNLEANFSCSGIEGIFITHYHDDHTDYINRIREKHNCPVYVTKELQDILNHPQAYHLPAMTTEPIGKLTIVPEASSIIWKEFTLTFYHLPGQTIYHDAMLVEHKNGEKVFLIGDSFSPAGIDDYCLQNRNLIQPGMGYMYCLDLLSEMPENYWLVNQHIESPFRFTKEQLGFMKANLSERKSLMKTLFPWDDPNYGIDERWARFYPYYQVIKPGQSVRFSVIILNHSEQVQEYTIRPVTGSLTCYPTELVIKVHPKTEGAADFALEIPS
;
A
#
# COMPACT_ATOMS: atom_id res chain seq x y z
N MET A 1 24.46 6.71 4.77
CA MET A 1 24.10 6.24 6.13
C MET A 1 24.71 4.86 6.33
N PRO A 2 25.18 4.48 7.55
CA PRO A 2 25.52 3.09 7.84
C PRO A 2 24.29 2.19 7.71
N PHE A 3 24.51 0.90 7.44
CA PHE A 3 23.47 -0.12 7.37
C PHE A 3 22.77 -0.28 8.74
N ALA A 4 21.49 -0.63 8.73
CA ALA A 4 20.72 -0.91 9.94
C ALA A 4 21.28 -2.10 10.73
N GLU A 5 20.97 -2.15 12.03
CA GLU A 5 21.19 -3.36 12.83
C GLU A 5 20.33 -4.49 12.25
N ILE A 6 20.93 -5.67 12.09
CA ILE A 6 20.24 -6.88 11.61
C ILE A 6 20.01 -7.83 12.78
N GLY A 7 18.80 -8.38 12.86
CA GLY A 7 18.38 -9.36 13.85
C GLY A 7 18.08 -10.73 13.24
N HIS A 8 17.40 -11.55 14.03
CA HIS A 8 16.88 -12.85 13.63
C HIS A 8 15.36 -12.88 13.82
N ASN A 9 14.66 -13.61 12.95
CA ASN A 9 13.24 -13.82 13.11
C ASN A 9 12.94 -14.51 14.44
N PRO A 10 11.89 -14.08 15.16
CA PRO A 10 11.33 -14.89 16.24
C PRO A 10 10.94 -16.27 15.71
N HIS A 11 10.99 -17.28 16.59
CA HIS A 11 10.69 -18.67 16.21
C HIS A 11 9.28 -18.89 15.63
N TRP A 12 8.34 -17.99 15.94
CA TRP A 12 6.96 -18.01 15.46
C TRP A 12 6.77 -17.25 14.13
N LEU A 13 7.80 -16.61 13.57
CA LEU A 13 7.71 -15.88 12.31
C LEU A 13 8.55 -16.58 11.24
N VAL A 14 7.87 -17.15 10.25
CA VAL A 14 8.50 -17.77 9.09
C VAL A 14 8.56 -16.78 7.94
N HIS A 15 9.71 -16.73 7.28
CA HIS A 15 9.89 -16.04 6.00
C HIS A 15 9.82 -17.06 4.88
N ASP A 16 9.01 -16.77 3.86
CA ASP A 16 8.90 -17.59 2.65
C ASP A 16 8.85 -16.69 1.42
N VAL A 17 10.02 -16.49 0.79
CA VAL A 17 10.23 -15.58 -0.35
C VAL A 17 9.74 -14.15 -0.08
N ASN A 18 8.51 -13.81 -0.48
CA ASN A 18 7.87 -12.51 -0.24
C ASN A 18 6.59 -12.64 0.58
N SER A 19 6.51 -13.67 1.42
CA SER A 19 5.41 -13.92 2.35
C SER A 19 5.96 -14.06 3.78
N LYS A 20 5.13 -13.76 4.76
CA LYS A 20 5.42 -14.07 6.18
C LYS A 20 4.28 -14.90 6.74
N LEU A 21 4.63 -15.88 7.55
CA LEU A 21 3.67 -16.72 8.25
C LEU A 21 3.94 -16.63 9.75
N ILE A 22 2.98 -16.06 10.49
CA ILE A 22 2.98 -16.06 11.95
C ILE A 22 2.34 -17.37 12.38
N ILE A 23 3.04 -18.18 13.19
CA ILE A 23 2.56 -19.49 13.64
C ILE A 23 2.28 -19.43 15.15
N SER A 24 1.05 -19.76 15.54
CA SER A 24 0.62 -19.86 16.93
C SER A 24 1.10 -21.16 17.58
N GLU A 25 1.17 -21.17 18.92
CA GLU A 25 1.43 -22.32 19.78
C GLU A 25 0.51 -23.52 19.48
N ASP A 26 -0.71 -23.29 18.98
CA ASP A 26 -1.64 -24.37 18.59
C ASP A 26 -1.42 -24.91 17.16
N GLY A 27 -0.41 -24.38 16.45
CA GLY A 27 -0.05 -24.76 15.10
C GLY A 27 -0.93 -24.14 14.02
N THR A 28 -1.75 -23.12 14.32
CA THR A 28 -2.46 -22.33 13.30
C THR A 28 -1.64 -21.12 12.83
N GLY A 29 -1.87 -20.69 11.60
CA GLY A 29 -1.10 -19.64 10.94
C GLY A 29 -1.91 -18.37 10.67
N PHE A 30 -1.22 -17.23 10.64
CA PHE A 30 -1.71 -15.97 10.12
C PHE A 30 -0.75 -15.50 9.03
N LEU A 31 -1.27 -15.42 7.81
CA LEU A 31 -0.48 -15.14 6.61
C LEU A 31 -0.38 -13.64 6.37
N VAL A 32 0.78 -13.20 5.87
CA VAL A 32 1.04 -11.82 5.47
C VAL A 32 1.56 -11.87 4.04
N ASP A 33 0.72 -11.39 3.12
CA ASP A 33 0.89 -11.45 1.66
C ASP A 33 1.00 -12.87 1.08
N CYS A 34 0.66 -13.01 -0.20
CA CYS A 34 0.90 -14.17 -1.05
C CYS A 34 0.52 -13.84 -2.52
N GLY A 35 1.52 -13.58 -3.36
CA GLY A 35 1.32 -13.39 -4.80
C GLY A 35 2.20 -14.24 -5.70
N LEU A 36 3.17 -14.97 -5.15
CA LEU A 36 3.99 -15.88 -5.93
C LEU A 36 3.44 -17.31 -5.94
N LYS A 37 3.56 -17.97 -7.10
CA LYS A 37 3.16 -19.37 -7.25
C LYS A 37 3.94 -20.31 -6.34
N GLU A 38 5.23 -20.06 -6.17
CA GLU A 38 6.11 -20.88 -5.32
C GLU A 38 5.62 -20.89 -3.87
N VAL A 39 5.37 -19.70 -3.30
CA VAL A 39 4.75 -19.54 -1.98
C VAL A 39 3.41 -20.29 -1.91
N TRP A 40 2.55 -20.15 -2.92
CA TRP A 40 1.30 -20.90 -2.94
C TRP A 40 1.51 -22.42 -2.92
N ASP A 41 2.45 -22.94 -3.71
CA ASP A 41 2.74 -24.37 -3.75
C ASP A 41 3.24 -24.87 -2.37
N ASP A 42 3.98 -24.03 -1.65
CA ASP A 42 4.43 -24.33 -0.29
C ASP A 42 3.29 -24.26 0.74
N LEU A 43 2.44 -23.24 0.67
CA LEU A 43 1.24 -23.12 1.51
C LEU A 43 0.19 -24.21 1.20
N VAL A 44 0.24 -24.83 0.02
CA VAL A 44 -0.61 -26.00 -0.27
C VAL A 44 -0.24 -27.19 0.62
N ASN A 45 1.04 -27.33 0.94
CA ASN A 45 1.62 -28.39 1.79
C ASN A 45 2.01 -27.87 3.19
N LEU A 46 1.17 -26.99 3.74
CA LEU A 46 1.39 -26.21 4.96
C LEU A 46 1.95 -27.01 6.14
N GLU A 47 1.38 -28.18 6.43
CA GLU A 47 1.82 -29.01 7.56
C GLU A 47 3.22 -29.58 7.35
N ALA A 48 3.54 -30.00 6.12
CA ALA A 48 4.84 -30.57 5.79
C ALA A 48 5.96 -29.53 5.76
N ASN A 49 5.65 -28.32 5.25
CA ASN A 49 6.65 -27.27 5.05
C ASN A 49 6.84 -26.39 6.30
N PHE A 50 5.78 -26.16 7.08
CA PHE A 50 5.79 -25.16 8.15
C PHE A 50 5.29 -25.69 9.50
N SER A 51 4.94 -26.98 9.62
CA SER A 51 4.26 -27.52 10.81
C SER A 51 2.98 -26.74 11.18
N CYS A 52 2.32 -26.17 10.17
CA CYS A 52 1.14 -25.34 10.34
C CYS A 52 -0.09 -26.06 9.79
N SER A 53 -1.14 -26.13 10.60
CA SER A 53 -2.35 -26.92 10.39
C SER A 53 -3.43 -26.20 9.55
N GLY A 54 -3.33 -24.87 9.44
CA GLY A 54 -4.25 -24.06 8.64
C GLY A 54 -4.00 -22.57 8.84
N ILE A 55 -4.59 -21.74 7.96
CA ILE A 55 -4.50 -20.29 8.01
C ILE A 55 -5.82 -19.72 8.55
N GLU A 56 -5.78 -18.96 9.64
CA GLU A 56 -6.97 -18.36 10.26
C GLU A 56 -7.19 -16.89 9.88
N GLY A 57 -6.19 -16.23 9.28
CA GLY A 57 -6.28 -14.85 8.84
C GLY A 57 -5.20 -14.50 7.83
N ILE A 58 -5.47 -13.48 7.03
CA ILE A 58 -4.53 -12.93 6.04
C ILE A 58 -4.46 -11.42 6.25
N PHE A 59 -3.26 -10.84 6.28
CA PHE A 59 -3.06 -9.40 6.17
C PHE A 59 -2.36 -9.10 4.85
N ILE A 60 -2.82 -8.07 4.13
CA ILE A 60 -2.16 -7.60 2.91
C ILE A 60 -1.40 -6.31 3.25
N THR A 61 -0.11 -6.27 2.97
CA THR A 61 0.70 -5.06 3.16
C THR A 61 0.41 -4.05 2.05
N HIS A 62 0.34 -4.46 0.78
CA HIS A 62 0.00 -3.55 -0.32
C HIS A 62 -0.47 -4.30 -1.56
N TYR A 63 -0.89 -3.54 -2.58
CA TYR A 63 -1.62 -4.05 -3.75
C TYR A 63 -0.76 -4.74 -4.82
N HIS A 64 0.57 -4.76 -4.68
CA HIS A 64 1.43 -5.29 -5.74
C HIS A 64 1.16 -6.79 -5.98
N ASP A 65 1.26 -7.20 -7.24
CA ASP A 65 0.85 -8.51 -7.73
C ASP A 65 1.62 -9.65 -7.06
N ASP A 66 2.92 -9.47 -6.82
CA ASP A 66 3.76 -10.41 -6.11
C ASP A 66 3.35 -10.62 -4.65
N HIS A 67 2.57 -9.70 -4.07
CA HIS A 67 1.99 -9.82 -2.71
C HIS A 67 0.53 -10.29 -2.71
N THR A 68 -0.18 -10.22 -3.84
CA THR A 68 -1.66 -10.31 -3.84
C THR A 68 -2.27 -11.37 -4.76
N ASP A 69 -1.57 -11.81 -5.80
CA ASP A 69 -2.13 -12.66 -6.87
C ASP A 69 -2.71 -14.01 -6.40
N TYR A 70 -2.31 -14.52 -5.23
CA TYR A 70 -2.77 -15.81 -4.70
C TYR A 70 -3.66 -15.68 -3.46
N ILE A 71 -3.91 -14.46 -2.97
CA ILE A 71 -4.72 -14.21 -1.77
C ILE A 71 -6.13 -14.81 -1.91
N ASN A 72 -6.79 -14.62 -3.06
CA ASN A 72 -8.12 -15.15 -3.31
C ASN A 72 -8.16 -16.68 -3.16
N ARG A 73 -7.11 -17.40 -3.61
CA ARG A 73 -7.01 -18.86 -3.52
C ARG A 73 -6.80 -19.33 -2.08
N ILE A 74 -5.95 -18.64 -1.31
CA ILE A 74 -5.75 -18.94 0.11
C ILE A 74 -7.04 -18.71 0.90
N ARG A 75 -7.69 -17.56 0.68
CA ARG A 75 -8.96 -17.21 1.32
C ARG A 75 -10.03 -18.26 1.03
N GLU A 76 -10.15 -18.73 -0.21
CA GLU A 76 -11.11 -19.78 -0.57
C GLU A 76 -10.79 -21.14 0.06
N LYS A 77 -9.51 -21.51 0.11
CA LYS A 77 -9.07 -22.78 0.70
C LYS A 77 -9.30 -22.83 2.21
N HIS A 78 -9.04 -21.73 2.92
CA HIS A 78 -9.06 -21.69 4.38
C HIS A 78 -10.30 -21.01 4.98
N ASN A 79 -11.10 -20.32 4.16
CA ASN A 79 -12.28 -19.57 4.57
C ASN A 79 -12.00 -18.58 5.73
N CYS A 80 -10.93 -17.81 5.59
CA CYS A 80 -10.45 -16.86 6.59
C CYS A 80 -10.68 -15.38 6.18
N PRO A 81 -10.72 -14.44 7.14
CA PRO A 81 -10.75 -13.01 6.86
C PRO A 81 -9.43 -12.50 6.22
N VAL A 82 -9.57 -11.50 5.37
CA VAL A 82 -8.47 -10.72 4.77
C VAL A 82 -8.50 -9.31 5.34
N TYR A 83 -7.52 -8.93 6.14
CA TYR A 83 -7.42 -7.66 6.83
C TYR A 83 -6.62 -6.65 6.02
N VAL A 84 -7.14 -5.42 5.93
CA VAL A 84 -6.48 -4.25 5.31
C VAL A 84 -6.96 -2.96 5.97
N THR A 85 -6.19 -1.89 5.86
CA THR A 85 -6.69 -0.55 6.20
C THR A 85 -7.67 -0.04 5.14
N LYS A 86 -8.29 1.12 5.43
CA LYS A 86 -9.31 1.70 4.55
C LYS A 86 -8.71 2.17 3.22
N GLU A 87 -7.50 2.69 3.26
CA GLU A 87 -6.78 3.28 2.13
C GLU A 87 -6.54 2.24 1.03
N LEU A 88 -6.30 1.00 1.41
CA LEU A 88 -6.05 -0.12 0.50
C LEU A 88 -7.33 -0.76 -0.06
N GLN A 89 -8.51 -0.44 0.49
CA GLN A 89 -9.76 -1.11 0.16
C GLN A 89 -10.14 -1.00 -1.32
N ASP A 90 -10.13 0.21 -1.88
CA ASP A 90 -10.69 0.45 -3.21
C ASP A 90 -9.82 -0.17 -4.31
N ILE A 91 -8.50 -0.01 -4.21
CA ILE A 91 -7.53 -0.54 -5.16
C ILE A 91 -7.54 -2.07 -5.21
N LEU A 92 -7.77 -2.74 -4.08
CA LEU A 92 -7.90 -4.20 -4.04
C LEU A 92 -9.26 -4.68 -4.58
N ASN A 93 -10.35 -3.96 -4.31
CA ASN A 93 -11.67 -4.32 -4.85
C ASN A 93 -11.80 -4.04 -6.35
N HIS A 94 -11.06 -3.05 -6.86
CA HIS A 94 -11.20 -2.53 -8.21
C HIS A 94 -9.84 -2.29 -8.88
N PRO A 95 -8.95 -3.31 -8.99
CA PRO A 95 -7.60 -3.11 -9.53
C PRO A 95 -7.60 -2.50 -10.94
N GLN A 96 -8.55 -2.89 -11.79
CA GLN A 96 -8.74 -2.34 -13.13
C GLN A 96 -9.10 -0.85 -13.16
N ALA A 97 -9.58 -0.29 -12.05
CA ALA A 97 -9.87 1.14 -11.93
C ALA A 97 -8.59 1.98 -11.78
N TYR A 98 -7.45 1.34 -11.54
CA TYR A 98 -6.17 1.98 -11.31
C TYR A 98 -5.19 1.73 -12.46
N HIS A 99 -4.28 2.68 -12.65
CA HIS A 99 -3.11 2.54 -13.51
C HIS A 99 -1.90 2.90 -12.69
N LEU A 100 -1.40 1.89 -12.01
CA LEU A 100 -0.24 1.90 -11.13
C LEU A 100 0.62 0.68 -11.50
N PRO A 101 1.90 0.65 -11.13
CA PRO A 101 2.78 -0.48 -11.45
C PRO A 101 2.39 -1.73 -10.66
N ALA A 102 2.74 -2.91 -11.20
CA ALA A 102 2.57 -4.21 -10.54
C ALA A 102 1.16 -4.48 -9.99
N MET A 103 0.11 -4.05 -10.71
CA MET A 103 -1.27 -4.30 -10.29
C MET A 103 -1.64 -5.79 -10.47
N THR A 104 -2.28 -6.38 -9.46
CA THR A 104 -3.00 -7.64 -9.67
C THR A 104 -4.13 -7.46 -10.69
N THR A 105 -4.47 -8.53 -11.41
CA THR A 105 -5.59 -8.53 -12.36
C THR A 105 -6.91 -8.98 -11.72
N GLU A 106 -6.85 -9.60 -10.55
CA GLU A 106 -8.00 -10.23 -9.90
C GLU A 106 -8.47 -9.39 -8.70
N PRO A 107 -9.73 -8.91 -8.70
CA PRO A 107 -10.31 -8.23 -7.55
C PRO A 107 -10.26 -9.08 -6.27
N ILE A 108 -9.83 -8.48 -5.16
CA ILE A 108 -9.85 -9.11 -3.83
C ILE A 108 -11.00 -8.51 -3.03
N GLY A 109 -12.14 -9.20 -3.08
CA GLY A 109 -13.35 -8.83 -2.32
C GLY A 109 -13.40 -9.36 -0.89
N LYS A 110 -14.50 -9.06 -0.18
CA LYS A 110 -14.78 -9.51 1.21
C LYS A 110 -13.66 -9.16 2.21
N LEU A 111 -13.09 -7.96 2.06
CA LEU A 111 -12.07 -7.42 2.95
C LEU A 111 -12.65 -7.08 4.32
N THR A 112 -11.89 -7.35 5.37
CA THR A 112 -12.12 -6.89 6.74
C THR A 112 -11.35 -5.59 6.93
N ILE A 113 -12.06 -4.46 6.90
CA ILE A 113 -11.43 -3.14 7.01
C ILE A 113 -11.16 -2.83 8.47
N VAL A 114 -9.89 -2.62 8.79
CA VAL A 114 -9.42 -2.27 10.13
C VAL A 114 -9.01 -0.78 10.16
N PRO A 115 -9.47 0.00 11.15
CA PRO A 115 -9.00 1.37 11.33
C PRO A 115 -7.50 1.42 11.62
N GLU A 116 -6.86 2.51 11.21
CA GLU A 116 -5.48 2.79 11.60
C GLU A 116 -5.31 2.82 13.12
N ALA A 117 -4.19 2.26 13.59
CA ALA A 117 -3.82 2.07 14.99
C ALA A 117 -4.84 1.27 15.83
N SER A 118 -5.74 0.52 15.18
CA SER A 118 -6.63 -0.42 15.87
C SER A 118 -5.97 -1.78 16.05
N SER A 119 -6.36 -2.48 17.11
CA SER A 119 -5.80 -3.79 17.45
C SER A 119 -6.87 -4.87 17.56
N ILE A 120 -6.47 -6.10 17.22
CA ILE A 120 -7.21 -7.31 17.54
C ILE A 120 -6.32 -8.27 18.34
N ILE A 121 -6.95 -9.15 19.10
CA ILE A 121 -6.26 -10.30 19.71
C ILE A 121 -6.49 -11.50 18.80
N TRP A 122 -5.39 -12.09 18.33
CA TRP A 122 -5.39 -13.38 17.66
C TRP A 122 -4.51 -14.33 18.47
N LYS A 123 -5.15 -15.24 19.20
CA LYS A 123 -4.48 -16.22 20.08
C LYS A 123 -3.57 -15.50 21.10
N GLU A 124 -2.28 -15.80 21.12
CA GLU A 124 -1.25 -15.18 21.96
C GLU A 124 -0.64 -13.89 21.40
N PHE A 125 -1.15 -13.41 20.26
CA PHE A 125 -0.70 -12.20 19.60
C PHE A 125 -1.71 -11.05 19.73
N THR A 126 -1.18 -9.84 19.92
CA THR A 126 -1.90 -8.60 19.62
C THR A 126 -1.43 -8.10 18.26
N LEU A 127 -2.37 -7.93 17.34
CA LEU A 127 -2.11 -7.45 15.98
C LEU A 127 -2.65 -6.03 15.88
N THR A 128 -1.77 -5.05 15.66
CA THR A 128 -2.13 -3.64 15.50
C THR A 128 -1.83 -3.18 14.08
N PHE A 129 -2.83 -2.61 13.41
CA PHE A 129 -2.77 -2.28 11.99
C PHE A 129 -2.50 -0.80 11.77
N TYR A 130 -1.65 -0.47 10.80
CA TYR A 130 -1.26 0.89 10.49
C TYR A 130 -1.37 1.13 8.98
N HIS A 131 -1.79 2.33 8.62
CA HIS A 131 -1.50 2.83 7.29
C HIS A 131 -0.02 3.23 7.26
N LEU A 132 0.76 2.73 6.30
CA LEU A 132 2.20 3.01 6.19
C LEU A 132 2.54 3.34 4.73
N PRO A 133 2.20 4.55 4.22
CA PRO A 133 2.31 4.92 2.80
C PRO A 133 3.75 5.12 2.30
N GLY A 134 4.65 4.17 2.54
CA GLY A 134 6.05 4.23 2.15
C GLY A 134 6.25 3.86 0.68
N GLN A 135 6.42 2.56 0.39
CA GLN A 135 6.71 2.04 -0.96
C GLN A 135 5.70 2.53 -1.99
N THR A 136 4.45 2.68 -1.56
CA THR A 136 3.36 3.28 -2.30
C THR A 136 2.40 3.98 -1.34
N ILE A 137 1.62 4.94 -1.84
CA ILE A 137 0.57 5.59 -1.02
C ILE A 137 -0.55 4.62 -0.59
N TYR A 138 -0.63 3.43 -1.20
CA TYR A 138 -1.55 2.35 -0.84
C TYR A 138 -0.79 1.20 -0.17
N HIS A 139 -0.25 1.48 1.01
CA HIS A 139 0.62 0.56 1.74
C HIS A 139 0.27 0.59 3.22
N ASP A 140 0.27 -0.59 3.83
CA ASP A 140 -0.12 -0.89 5.19
C ASP A 140 0.99 -1.64 5.92
N ALA A 141 0.92 -1.60 7.25
CA ALA A 141 1.83 -2.32 8.12
C ALA A 141 1.09 -2.92 9.32
N MET A 142 1.67 -3.96 9.91
CA MET A 142 1.09 -4.64 11.08
C MET A 142 2.15 -4.86 12.16
N LEU A 143 1.92 -4.27 13.33
CA LEU A 143 2.69 -4.56 14.53
C LEU A 143 2.12 -5.83 15.18
N VAL A 144 2.97 -6.83 15.33
CA VAL A 144 2.68 -8.12 15.94
C VAL A 144 3.40 -8.17 17.28
N GLU A 145 2.63 -8.26 18.36
CA GLU A 145 3.14 -8.35 19.72
C GLU A 145 2.75 -9.71 20.32
N HIS A 146 3.73 -10.54 20.62
CA HIS A 146 3.51 -11.82 21.28
C HIS A 146 3.45 -11.65 22.81
N LYS A 147 2.67 -12.47 23.52
CA LYS A 147 2.50 -12.41 24.99
C LYS A 147 3.80 -12.47 25.81
N ASN A 148 4.87 -13.02 25.25
CA ASN A 148 6.20 -13.08 25.89
C ASN A 148 6.99 -11.76 25.78
N GLY A 149 6.46 -10.75 25.09
CA GLY A 149 7.08 -9.44 24.90
C GLY A 149 7.89 -9.27 23.62
N GLU A 150 8.04 -10.31 22.79
CA GLU A 150 8.62 -10.18 21.45
C GLU A 150 7.70 -9.38 20.53
N LYS A 151 8.29 -8.48 19.73
CA LYS A 151 7.54 -7.62 18.80
C LYS A 151 8.20 -7.53 17.44
N VAL A 152 7.40 -7.63 16.40
CA VAL A 152 7.80 -7.42 15.01
C VAL A 152 6.82 -6.45 14.37
N PHE A 153 7.34 -5.47 13.64
CA PHE A 153 6.55 -4.59 12.79
C PHE A 153 6.76 -4.97 11.33
N LEU A 154 5.75 -5.60 10.75
CA LEU A 154 5.71 -6.02 9.36
C LEU A 154 5.40 -4.79 8.50
N ILE A 155 6.38 -4.31 7.75
CA ILE A 155 6.33 -3.01 7.06
C ILE A 155 6.29 -3.13 5.54
N GLY A 156 6.03 -4.34 5.02
CA GLY A 156 6.05 -4.64 3.59
C GLY A 156 7.36 -4.18 2.94
N ASP A 157 7.23 -3.46 1.83
CA ASP A 157 8.37 -3.03 1.00
C ASP A 157 8.80 -1.58 1.29
N SER A 158 8.30 -0.97 2.37
CA SER A 158 8.55 0.45 2.61
C SER A 158 10.02 0.75 2.95
N PHE A 159 10.68 -0.13 3.71
CA PHE A 159 12.08 0.08 4.10
C PHE A 159 12.90 -1.20 3.95
N SER A 160 14.18 -1.02 3.72
CA SER A 160 15.22 -2.04 3.82
C SER A 160 16.26 -1.63 4.86
N PRO A 161 17.18 -2.51 5.26
CA PRO A 161 18.29 -2.12 6.14
C PRO A 161 19.17 -0.99 5.58
N ALA A 162 19.07 -0.69 4.27
CA ALA A 162 19.76 0.43 3.64
C ALA A 162 19.00 1.77 3.75
N GLY A 163 17.71 1.76 4.10
CA GLY A 163 16.89 2.95 4.30
C GLY A 163 15.51 2.86 3.64
N ILE A 164 15.08 3.96 3.02
CA ILE A 164 13.82 4.02 2.26
C ILE A 164 13.95 3.29 0.92
N ASP A 165 12.90 2.61 0.51
CA ASP A 165 12.85 1.83 -0.73
C ASP A 165 12.09 2.55 -1.87
N ASP A 166 12.22 3.87 -1.99
CA ASP A 166 11.44 4.73 -2.90
C ASP A 166 11.79 4.67 -4.41
N TYR A 167 12.27 3.51 -4.89
CA TYR A 167 12.81 3.35 -6.25
C TYR A 167 11.76 3.30 -7.37
N CYS A 168 10.47 3.24 -7.05
CA CYS A 168 9.39 3.22 -8.04
C CYS A 168 8.49 4.46 -7.90
N LEU A 169 8.89 5.58 -8.50
CA LEU A 169 8.17 6.87 -8.39
C LEU A 169 6.67 6.78 -8.77
N GLN A 170 6.31 5.87 -9.68
CA GLN A 170 4.92 5.64 -10.12
C GLN A 170 4.01 5.15 -8.98
N ASN A 171 4.59 4.66 -7.89
CA ASN A 171 3.88 4.30 -6.67
C ASN A 171 3.37 5.50 -5.86
N ARG A 172 3.63 6.73 -6.32
CA ARG A 172 3.25 7.98 -5.65
C ARG A 172 3.96 8.14 -4.30
N ASN A 173 5.29 8.06 -4.30
CA ASN A 173 6.12 8.33 -3.11
C ASN A 173 6.15 9.84 -2.79
N LEU A 174 5.02 10.35 -2.30
CA LEU A 174 4.83 11.78 -2.02
C LEU A 174 5.76 12.27 -0.91
N ILE A 175 6.18 13.53 -0.98
CA ILE A 175 7.18 14.13 -0.08
C ILE A 175 6.61 15.26 0.80
N GLN A 176 5.32 15.20 1.10
CA GLN A 176 4.68 16.19 2.00
C GLN A 176 4.78 15.72 3.46
N PRO A 177 4.89 16.64 4.43
CA PRO A 177 4.69 16.31 5.83
C PRO A 177 3.35 15.62 6.03
N GLY A 178 3.30 14.61 6.90
CA GLY A 178 2.07 13.87 7.20
C GLY A 178 1.60 12.89 6.12
N MET A 179 2.40 12.62 5.08
CA MET A 179 2.15 11.54 4.13
C MET A 179 3.45 10.90 3.64
N GLY A 180 3.33 9.84 2.85
CA GLY A 180 4.46 9.21 2.19
C GLY A 180 5.50 8.70 3.20
N TYR A 181 6.76 8.75 2.79
CA TYR A 181 7.89 8.42 3.67
C TYR A 181 8.07 9.36 4.86
N MET A 182 7.66 10.64 4.75
CA MET A 182 7.77 11.55 5.90
C MET A 182 6.86 11.08 7.03
N TYR A 183 5.61 10.70 6.72
CA TYR A 183 4.70 10.10 7.69
C TYR A 183 5.27 8.81 8.27
N CYS A 184 5.76 7.90 7.42
CA CYS A 184 6.32 6.62 7.88
C CYS A 184 7.48 6.84 8.86
N LEU A 185 8.39 7.77 8.55
CA LEU A 185 9.52 8.08 9.43
C LEU A 185 9.07 8.79 10.72
N ASP A 186 8.02 9.62 10.68
CA ASP A 186 7.41 10.22 11.87
C ASP A 186 6.83 9.14 12.78
N LEU A 187 6.01 8.22 12.23
CA LEU A 187 5.47 7.07 12.96
C LEU A 187 6.58 6.23 13.60
N LEU A 188 7.60 5.83 12.84
CA LEU A 188 8.73 5.04 13.37
C LEU A 188 9.51 5.76 14.48
N SER A 189 9.57 7.09 14.43
CA SER A 189 10.25 7.89 15.47
C SER A 189 9.45 8.01 16.77
N GLU A 190 8.13 7.91 16.68
CA GLU A 190 7.20 8.03 17.81
C GLU A 190 6.93 6.69 18.49
N MET A 191 7.03 5.58 17.75
CA MET A 191 6.85 4.24 18.30
C MET A 191 8.00 3.83 19.25
N PRO A 192 7.73 3.05 20.31
CA PRO A 192 8.78 2.53 21.19
C PRO A 192 9.74 1.60 20.45
N GLU A 193 11.06 1.78 20.55
CA GLU A 193 12.11 1.06 19.78
C GLU A 193 12.27 -0.44 20.10
N ASN A 194 11.28 -1.07 20.73
CA ASN A 194 11.35 -2.47 21.17
C ASN A 194 10.68 -3.45 20.18
N TYR A 195 10.78 -3.21 18.88
CA TYR A 195 10.29 -4.10 17.82
C TYR A 195 11.31 -4.23 16.69
N TRP A 196 11.33 -5.36 16.00
CA TRP A 196 12.08 -5.49 14.75
C TRP A 196 11.23 -5.07 13.55
N LEU A 197 11.80 -4.31 12.61
CA LEU A 197 11.20 -4.09 11.30
C LEU A 197 11.42 -5.33 10.44
N VAL A 198 10.39 -5.78 9.75
CA VAL A 198 10.46 -6.90 8.81
C VAL A 198 9.95 -6.44 7.47
N ASN A 199 10.86 -6.48 6.50
CA ASN A 199 10.56 -6.27 5.09
C ASN A 199 10.05 -7.58 4.48
N GLN A 200 9.25 -7.47 3.42
CA GLN A 200 8.64 -8.64 2.82
C GLN A 200 9.61 -9.52 2.02
N HIS A 201 10.62 -8.94 1.36
CA HIS A 201 11.62 -9.65 0.55
C HIS A 201 12.92 -9.98 1.26
N ILE A 202 13.15 -9.40 2.45
CA ILE A 202 14.39 -9.60 3.20
C ILE A 202 14.10 -10.52 4.39
N GLU A 203 14.81 -11.65 4.45
CA GLU A 203 14.63 -12.63 5.51
C GLU A 203 14.94 -12.04 6.89
N SER A 204 16.07 -11.36 7.02
CA SER A 204 16.54 -10.87 8.31
C SER A 204 15.82 -9.60 8.74
N PRO A 205 15.22 -9.56 9.94
CA PRO A 205 14.69 -8.33 10.51
C PRO A 205 15.77 -7.29 10.74
N PHE A 206 15.37 -6.03 10.88
CA PHE A 206 16.30 -4.94 11.14
C PHE A 206 15.72 -3.84 12.03
N ARG A 207 16.59 -2.95 12.52
CA ARG A 207 16.19 -1.77 13.32
C ARG A 207 17.00 -0.55 12.91
N PHE A 208 16.30 0.57 12.81
CA PHE A 208 16.95 1.86 12.66
C PHE A 208 17.21 2.51 14.01
N THR A 209 18.36 3.18 14.14
CA THR A 209 18.59 4.10 15.25
C THR A 209 17.89 5.44 15.01
N LYS A 210 17.73 6.26 16.05
CA LYS A 210 17.20 7.63 15.91
C LYS A 210 18.03 8.48 14.95
N GLU A 211 19.35 8.29 14.93
CA GLU A 211 20.25 8.99 14.01
C GLU A 211 20.00 8.59 12.56
N GLN A 212 19.72 7.30 12.30
CA GLN A 212 19.36 6.81 10.96
C GLN A 212 18.01 7.37 10.50
N LEU A 213 16.98 7.34 11.37
CA LEU A 213 15.68 7.95 11.09
C LEU A 213 15.83 9.47 10.82
N GLY A 214 16.59 10.17 11.65
CA GLY A 214 16.88 11.60 11.49
C GLY A 214 17.62 11.90 10.19
N PHE A 215 18.59 11.07 9.81
CA PHE A 215 19.31 11.19 8.54
C PHE A 215 18.36 11.04 7.34
N MET A 216 17.48 10.03 7.34
CA MET A 216 16.51 9.82 6.27
C MET A 216 15.52 10.99 6.14
N LYS A 217 15.00 11.50 7.26
CA LYS A 217 14.14 12.70 7.28
C LYS A 217 14.85 13.93 6.72
N ALA A 218 16.10 14.15 7.11
CA ALA A 218 16.90 15.28 6.62
C ALA A 218 17.14 15.17 5.10
N ASN A 219 17.46 13.99 4.61
CA ASN A 219 17.67 13.74 3.17
C ASN A 219 16.40 13.96 2.35
N LEU A 220 15.24 13.47 2.81
CA LEU A 220 13.95 13.74 2.16
C LEU A 220 13.59 15.23 2.15
N SER A 221 13.89 15.93 3.25
CA SER A 221 13.68 17.39 3.34
C SER A 221 14.57 18.16 2.36
N GLU A 222 15.84 17.76 2.23
CA GLU A 222 16.77 18.33 1.25
C GLU A 222 16.29 18.05 -0.18
N ARG A 223 15.92 16.79 -0.49
CA ARG A 223 15.35 16.41 -1.77
C ARG A 223 14.14 17.27 -2.14
N LYS A 224 13.21 17.48 -1.19
CA LYS A 224 12.06 18.38 -1.39
C LYS A 224 12.49 19.80 -1.74
N SER A 225 13.49 20.33 -1.05
CA SER A 225 14.04 21.67 -1.33
C SER A 225 14.61 21.76 -2.75
N LEU A 226 15.36 20.75 -3.17
CA LEU A 226 15.92 20.68 -4.54
C LEU A 226 14.82 20.55 -5.59
N MET A 227 13.81 19.72 -5.38
CA MET A 227 12.69 19.58 -6.33
C MET A 227 11.89 20.88 -6.49
N LYS A 228 11.73 21.67 -5.41
CA LYS A 228 11.11 23.00 -5.48
C LYS A 228 11.86 23.98 -6.38
N THR A 229 13.17 23.83 -6.56
CA THR A 229 13.93 24.71 -7.48
C THR A 229 13.85 24.24 -8.94
N LEU A 230 13.55 22.96 -9.17
CA LEU A 230 13.48 22.35 -10.49
C LEU A 230 12.08 22.42 -11.11
N PHE A 231 11.03 22.28 -10.30
CA PHE A 231 9.66 22.22 -10.79
C PHE A 231 8.97 23.58 -10.82
N PRO A 232 8.11 23.83 -11.83
CA PRO A 232 7.46 25.13 -12.00
C PRO A 232 6.24 25.34 -11.09
N TRP A 233 5.80 24.30 -10.37
CA TRP A 233 4.62 24.33 -9.50
C TRP A 233 4.97 24.74 -8.07
N ASP A 234 3.97 25.20 -7.33
CA ASP A 234 4.09 25.64 -5.94
C ASP A 234 4.36 24.49 -4.94
N ASP A 235 3.89 23.29 -5.27
CA ASP A 235 4.23 22.05 -4.58
C ASP A 235 4.96 21.06 -5.51
N PRO A 236 6.12 20.51 -5.09
CA PRO A 236 6.92 19.63 -5.94
C PRO A 236 6.23 18.30 -6.27
N ASN A 237 5.20 17.88 -5.52
CA ASN A 237 4.51 16.63 -5.81
C ASN A 237 3.76 16.67 -7.15
N TYR A 238 3.41 17.84 -7.67
CA TYR A 238 2.89 17.94 -9.04
C TYR A 238 3.87 17.40 -10.10
N GLY A 239 5.18 17.42 -9.82
CA GLY A 239 6.21 16.84 -10.68
C GLY A 239 6.58 15.39 -10.35
N ILE A 240 6.04 14.82 -9.26
CA ILE A 240 6.36 13.46 -8.78
C ILE A 240 5.18 12.52 -9.02
N ASP A 241 3.96 12.97 -8.69
CA ASP A 241 2.75 12.19 -8.76
C ASP A 241 2.17 12.21 -10.17
N GLU A 242 2.56 11.27 -11.04
CA GLU A 242 1.98 11.17 -12.39
C GLU A 242 0.45 10.93 -12.40
N ARG A 243 -0.15 10.65 -11.24
CA ARG A 243 -1.58 10.35 -11.04
C ARG A 243 -2.32 11.43 -10.24
N TRP A 244 -1.72 12.61 -10.03
CA TRP A 244 -2.42 13.72 -9.35
C TRP A 244 -3.66 14.17 -10.12
N ALA A 245 -3.66 14.01 -11.45
CA ALA A 245 -4.85 14.08 -12.30
C ALA A 245 -5.06 12.74 -13.01
N ARG A 246 -6.16 12.04 -12.71
CA ARG A 246 -6.37 10.67 -13.20
C ARG A 246 -7.83 10.38 -13.52
N PHE A 247 -8.05 9.47 -14.45
CA PHE A 247 -9.37 8.87 -14.68
C PHE A 247 -9.66 7.81 -13.62
N TYR A 248 -10.92 7.72 -13.21
CA TYR A 248 -11.44 6.65 -12.38
C TYR A 248 -12.85 6.25 -12.84
N PRO A 249 -13.11 4.96 -13.10
CA PRO A 249 -12.10 3.91 -13.25
C PRO A 249 -11.25 4.15 -14.50
N TYR A 250 -9.97 3.78 -14.43
CA TYR A 250 -9.02 3.91 -15.54
C TYR A 250 -9.38 3.03 -16.74
N TYR A 251 -9.77 1.78 -16.50
CA TYR A 251 -10.18 0.84 -17.54
C TYR A 251 -11.63 0.39 -17.35
N GLN A 252 -12.39 0.35 -18.44
CA GLN A 252 -13.77 -0.13 -18.48
C GLN A 252 -14.02 -0.92 -19.77
N VAL A 253 -14.84 -1.97 -19.66
CA VAL A 253 -15.35 -2.73 -20.81
C VAL A 253 -16.81 -2.39 -21.01
N ILE A 254 -17.18 -2.03 -22.24
CA ILE A 254 -18.50 -1.54 -22.60
C ILE A 254 -18.87 -2.02 -24.01
N LYS A 255 -20.16 -2.23 -24.28
CA LYS A 255 -20.66 -2.65 -25.59
C LYS A 255 -20.99 -1.46 -26.50
N PRO A 256 -20.92 -1.62 -27.84
CA PRO A 256 -21.39 -0.59 -28.77
C PRO A 256 -22.82 -0.13 -28.47
N GLY A 257 -23.08 1.17 -28.66
CA GLY A 257 -24.37 1.80 -28.37
C GLY A 257 -24.69 2.03 -26.88
N GLN A 258 -23.78 1.72 -25.96
CA GLN A 258 -23.94 2.03 -24.53
C GLN A 258 -23.24 3.34 -24.15
N SER A 259 -23.66 3.90 -23.01
CA SER A 259 -22.96 4.98 -22.34
C SER A 259 -22.20 4.49 -21.12
N VAL A 260 -21.01 5.03 -20.87
CA VAL A 260 -20.22 4.76 -19.66
C VAL A 260 -19.97 6.05 -18.88
N ARG A 261 -19.92 5.96 -17.56
CA ARG A 261 -19.51 7.08 -16.70
C ARG A 261 -18.06 6.91 -16.25
N PHE A 262 -17.38 8.03 -16.11
CA PHE A 262 -16.05 8.07 -15.52
C PHE A 262 -15.88 9.42 -14.81
N SER A 263 -14.99 9.45 -13.83
CA SER A 263 -14.60 10.67 -13.13
C SER A 263 -13.17 11.02 -13.50
N VAL A 264 -12.86 12.31 -13.58
CA VAL A 264 -11.49 12.81 -13.48
C VAL A 264 -11.29 13.22 -12.02
N ILE A 265 -10.41 12.50 -11.33
CA ILE A 265 -10.00 12.79 -9.97
C ILE A 265 -8.75 13.67 -10.02
N ILE A 266 -8.80 14.79 -9.31
CA ILE A 266 -7.69 15.73 -9.16
C ILE A 266 -7.31 15.81 -7.68
N LEU A 267 -6.10 15.38 -7.33
CA LEU A 267 -5.48 15.67 -6.05
C LEU A 267 -4.78 17.04 -6.13
N ASN A 268 -5.28 18.00 -5.37
CA ASN A 268 -4.64 19.30 -5.26
C ASN A 268 -3.48 19.25 -4.26
N HIS A 269 -2.24 19.20 -4.75
CA HIS A 269 -1.05 19.26 -3.91
C HIS A 269 -0.73 20.67 -3.39
N SER A 270 -1.41 21.73 -3.85
CA SER A 270 -1.19 23.10 -3.36
C SER A 270 -1.68 23.28 -1.93
N GLU A 271 -1.12 24.28 -1.23
CA GLU A 271 -1.65 24.80 0.04
C GLU A 271 -2.85 25.75 -0.17
N GLN A 272 -3.18 26.07 -1.43
CA GLN A 272 -4.27 26.96 -1.79
C GLN A 272 -5.38 26.20 -2.51
N VAL A 273 -6.61 26.73 -2.46
CA VAL A 273 -7.69 26.23 -3.31
C VAL A 273 -7.28 26.48 -4.76
N GLN A 274 -7.34 25.44 -5.58
CA GLN A 274 -7.06 25.52 -7.01
C GLN A 274 -8.33 25.31 -7.82
N GLU A 275 -8.45 26.04 -8.93
CA GLU A 275 -9.51 25.85 -9.91
C GLU A 275 -8.93 25.12 -11.12
N TYR A 276 -9.52 23.98 -11.48
CA TYR A 276 -9.11 23.18 -12.63
C TYR A 276 -10.21 23.17 -13.66
N THR A 277 -9.83 23.36 -14.92
CA THR A 277 -10.72 23.14 -16.07
C THR A 277 -10.35 21.83 -16.75
N ILE A 278 -11.31 20.90 -16.80
CA ILE A 278 -11.16 19.59 -17.40
C ILE A 278 -11.91 19.55 -18.73
N ARG A 279 -11.19 19.18 -19.80
CA ARG A 279 -11.71 19.02 -21.17
C ARG A 279 -11.30 17.64 -21.70
N PRO A 280 -12.18 16.62 -21.64
CA PRO A 280 -11.86 15.30 -22.18
C PRO A 280 -11.58 15.34 -23.68
N VAL A 281 -10.55 14.61 -24.12
CA VAL A 281 -10.22 14.42 -25.54
C VAL A 281 -10.65 13.02 -25.95
N THR A 282 -11.72 12.92 -26.74
CA THR A 282 -12.47 11.66 -26.91
C THR A 282 -12.44 11.07 -28.31
N GLY A 283 -11.68 11.67 -29.23
CA GLY A 283 -11.58 11.19 -30.61
C GLY A 283 -12.96 11.18 -31.30
N SER A 284 -13.41 9.99 -31.72
CA SER A 284 -14.73 9.79 -32.33
C SER A 284 -15.87 9.54 -31.33
N LEU A 285 -15.57 9.46 -30.02
CA LEU A 285 -16.57 9.26 -28.98
C LEU A 285 -17.17 10.59 -28.55
N THR A 286 -18.44 10.57 -28.17
CA THR A 286 -19.12 11.76 -27.66
C THR A 286 -19.03 11.78 -26.14
N CYS A 287 -18.69 12.94 -25.55
CA CYS A 287 -18.54 13.11 -24.11
C CYS A 287 -19.41 14.24 -23.58
N TYR A 288 -20.10 14.00 -22.48
CA TYR A 288 -20.94 14.99 -21.82
C TYR A 288 -20.66 15.04 -20.30
N PRO A 289 -20.49 16.25 -19.74
CA PRO A 289 -20.31 17.53 -20.43
C PRO A 289 -18.97 17.57 -21.21
N THR A 290 -18.81 18.50 -22.15
CA THR A 290 -17.55 18.66 -22.91
C THR A 290 -16.46 19.37 -22.11
N GLU A 291 -16.83 20.06 -21.03
CA GLU A 291 -15.95 20.79 -20.13
C GLU A 291 -16.56 20.81 -18.73
N LEU A 292 -15.73 20.69 -17.70
CA LEU A 292 -16.08 20.99 -16.32
C LEU A 292 -15.02 21.86 -15.67
N VAL A 293 -15.46 22.74 -14.79
CA VAL A 293 -14.59 23.50 -13.88
C VAL A 293 -14.89 23.05 -12.46
N ILE A 294 -13.85 22.66 -11.73
CA ILE A 294 -13.95 22.28 -10.32
C ILE A 294 -12.99 23.11 -9.48
N LYS A 295 -13.40 23.42 -8.25
CA LYS A 295 -12.53 23.99 -7.22
C LYS A 295 -12.18 22.89 -6.24
N VAL A 296 -10.89 22.67 -6.03
CA VAL A 296 -10.39 21.60 -5.16
C VAL A 296 -9.65 22.24 -4.00
N HIS A 297 -10.04 21.86 -2.77
CA HIS A 297 -9.42 22.37 -1.56
C HIS A 297 -7.97 21.88 -1.42
N PRO A 298 -7.11 22.63 -0.69
CA PRO A 298 -5.74 22.23 -0.43
C PRO A 298 -5.65 20.79 0.06
N LYS A 299 -4.73 19.99 -0.51
CA LYS A 299 -4.40 18.63 -0.05
C LYS A 299 -5.56 17.64 -0.06
N THR A 300 -6.56 17.89 -0.89
CA THR A 300 -7.74 17.02 -1.04
C THR A 300 -7.94 16.60 -2.48
N GLU A 301 -8.74 15.56 -2.67
CA GLU A 301 -9.21 15.15 -3.99
C GLU A 301 -10.53 15.84 -4.34
N GLY A 302 -10.65 16.28 -5.59
CA GLY A 302 -11.90 16.67 -6.21
C GLY A 302 -12.21 15.78 -7.41
N ALA A 303 -13.50 15.63 -7.72
CA ALA A 303 -13.96 14.80 -8.84
C ALA A 303 -14.77 15.63 -9.84
N ALA A 304 -14.56 15.37 -11.12
CA ALA A 304 -15.39 15.85 -12.21
C ALA A 304 -15.95 14.67 -12.99
N ASP A 305 -17.28 14.52 -13.00
CA ASP A 305 -17.96 13.37 -13.60
C ASP A 305 -18.35 13.64 -15.06
N PHE A 306 -18.11 12.64 -15.90
CA PHE A 306 -18.39 12.66 -17.32
C PHE A 306 -19.10 11.37 -17.76
N ALA A 307 -19.78 11.45 -18.89
CA ALA A 307 -20.37 10.31 -19.58
C ALA A 307 -19.83 10.24 -21.02
N LEU A 308 -19.36 9.06 -21.45
CA LEU A 308 -19.02 8.77 -22.84
C LEU A 308 -20.16 8.00 -23.49
N GLU A 309 -20.56 8.40 -24.69
CA GLU A 309 -21.45 7.64 -25.56
C GLU A 309 -20.62 6.98 -26.66
N ILE A 310 -20.80 5.65 -26.79
CA ILE A 310 -20.12 4.85 -27.79
C ILE A 310 -21.05 4.66 -28.99
N PRO A 311 -20.60 4.93 -30.22
CA PRO A 311 -21.37 4.65 -31.42
C PRO A 311 -21.88 3.19 -31.45
N SER A 312 -23.06 2.99 -32.05
CA SER A 312 -23.62 1.65 -32.28
C SER A 312 -22.82 0.85 -33.30
#